data_AF-A0A6G3MLY7-F1
#
_entry.id   AF-A0A6G3MLY7-F1
#
_cell.length_a   1.000
_cell.length_b   1.000
_cell.length_c   1.000
_cell.angle_alpha   90.00
_cell.angle_beta   90.00
_cell.angle_gamma   90.00
#
_symmetry.space_group_name_H-M   'P 1'
#
loop_
_entity.id
_entity.type
_entity.pdbx_description
1 polymer ?
#
loop_
_entity_poly.entity_id
_entity_poly.type
_entity_poly.pdbx_seq_one_letter_code
_entity_poly.pdbx_strand_id
1 'polypeptide(L)'
;NVYNLTYFSSSLKISFYNAEKLMCIDYFTSSLLELTKGIQDTQQKTNLFDAINKTHTSGGAMLLRSSLLQPHTDENKIKDNLDFIQEMIQNPKIFNNICSLLKKLIDVDKLIFRLICEIRFSNTKYVESRINSIIYLKHTLELLPSFVENLEHFHCTIAH
;
A
#
# COMPACT_ATOMS: atom_id res chain seq x y z
N ASN A 1 -3.72 23.69 13.14
CA ASN A 1 -4.72 22.79 13.74
C ASN A 1 -4.11 21.42 13.96
N VAL A 2 -3.67 21.15 15.18
CA VAL A 2 -3.23 19.81 15.59
C VAL A 2 -4.50 19.02 15.88
N TYR A 3 -4.78 17.98 15.09
CA TYR A 3 -5.92 17.10 15.35
C TYR A 3 -5.61 16.27 16.60
N ASN A 4 -6.41 16.43 17.67
CA ASN A 4 -6.36 15.54 18.83
C ASN A 4 -6.91 14.16 18.43
N LEU A 5 -6.06 13.32 17.85
CA LEU A 5 -6.40 11.94 17.49
C LEU A 5 -6.29 11.04 18.72
N THR A 6 -7.38 10.34 19.05
CA THR A 6 -7.39 9.28 20.05
C THR A 6 -7.58 7.94 19.34
N TYR A 7 -6.78 6.94 19.70
CA TYR A 7 -6.88 5.58 19.17
C TYR A 7 -7.51 4.67 20.23
N PHE A 8 -8.26 3.66 19.80
CA PHE A 8 -8.78 2.64 20.72
C PHE A 8 -7.63 1.88 21.40
N SER A 9 -7.88 1.38 22.61
CA SER A 9 -6.92 0.53 23.33
C SER A 9 -6.53 -0.67 22.47
N SER A 10 -5.23 -0.99 22.45
CA SER A 10 -4.65 -2.10 21.67
C SER A 10 -4.80 -1.98 20.14
N SER A 11 -5.20 -0.82 19.60
CA SER A 11 -5.29 -0.60 18.15
C SER A 11 -4.04 0.04 17.54
N LEU A 12 -3.07 0.44 18.36
CA LEU A 12 -1.80 1.03 17.93
C LEU A 12 -0.63 0.15 18.37
N LYS A 13 0.17 -0.29 17.40
CA LYS A 13 1.45 -0.99 17.65
C LYS A 13 2.59 -0.08 17.21
N ILE A 14 3.49 0.22 18.14
CA ILE A 14 4.75 0.92 17.84
C ILE A 14 5.85 -0.13 17.81
N SER A 15 6.66 -0.13 16.75
CA SER A 15 7.76 -1.07 16.57
C SER A 15 8.96 -0.34 16.02
N PHE A 16 10.14 -0.69 16.52
CA PHE A 16 11.41 -0.15 16.06
C PHE A 16 12.05 -1.19 15.15
N TYR A 17 12.45 -0.76 13.96
CA TYR A 17 13.16 -1.59 13.00
C TYR A 17 14.52 -0.96 12.73
N ASN A 18 15.57 -1.79 12.69
CA ASN A 18 16.88 -1.35 12.23
C ASN A 18 16.87 -1.31 10.69
N ALA A 19 17.62 -0.39 10.08
CA ALA A 19 17.76 -0.31 8.62
C ALA A 19 18.70 -1.41 8.06
N GLU A 20 18.85 -2.52 8.78
CA GLU A 20 19.61 -3.67 8.31
C GLU A 20 18.98 -4.19 7.02
N LYS A 21 19.82 -4.43 6.01
CA LYS A 21 19.41 -4.92 4.68
C LYS A 21 18.50 -3.97 3.88
N LEU A 22 18.55 -2.68 4.18
CA LEU A 22 17.98 -1.61 3.35
C LEU A 22 19.11 -0.69 2.89
N MET A 23 18.99 -0.15 1.69
CA MET A 23 19.87 0.92 1.23
C MET A 23 19.37 2.25 1.79
N CYS A 24 20.23 2.95 2.53
CA CYS A 24 19.96 4.31 2.98
C CYS A 24 20.18 5.28 1.81
N ILE A 25 19.09 5.88 1.33
CA ILE A 25 19.14 7.00 0.37
C ILE A 25 18.86 8.28 1.16
N ASP A 26 19.82 9.20 1.19
CA ASP A 26 19.62 10.49 1.83
C ASP A 26 18.72 11.42 0.99
N TYR A 27 18.27 12.50 1.62
CA TYR A 27 17.37 13.46 0.99
C TYR A 27 17.95 14.08 -0.29
N PHE A 28 19.25 14.42 -0.32
CA PHE A 28 19.86 15.05 -1.48
C PHE A 28 19.92 14.08 -2.64
N THR A 29 20.39 12.84 -2.43
CA THR A 29 20.39 11.82 -3.47
C THR A 29 18.98 11.49 -3.97
N SER A 30 17.99 11.35 -3.07
CA SER A 30 16.60 11.11 -3.47
C SER A 30 16.02 12.25 -4.30
N SER A 31 16.40 13.50 -4.01
CA SER A 31 15.94 14.66 -4.78
C SER A 31 16.65 14.76 -6.12
N LEU A 32 17.96 14.50 -6.17
CA LEU A 32 18.77 14.57 -7.39
C LEU A 32 18.35 13.50 -8.42
N LEU A 33 17.99 12.31 -7.93
CA LEU A 33 17.46 11.23 -8.74
C LEU A 33 15.95 11.37 -9.05
N GLU A 34 15.30 12.43 -8.54
CA GLU A 34 13.87 12.66 -8.66
C GLU A 34 13.04 11.39 -8.33
N LEU A 35 13.35 10.71 -7.22
CA LEU A 35 12.74 9.41 -6.92
C LEU A 35 11.24 9.52 -6.70
N THR A 36 10.80 10.56 -6.00
CA THR A 36 9.41 10.72 -5.56
C THR A 36 8.85 12.14 -5.70
N LYS A 37 9.68 13.07 -6.16
CA LYS A 37 9.34 14.47 -6.39
C LYS A 37 10.28 15.00 -7.48
N GLY A 38 9.73 15.68 -8.48
CA GLY A 38 10.53 16.35 -9.51
C GLY A 38 11.20 17.61 -8.96
N ILE A 39 12.36 17.98 -9.50
CA ILE A 39 13.08 19.20 -9.13
C ILE A 39 12.39 20.43 -9.74
N GLN A 40 11.82 20.29 -10.95
CA GLN A 40 11.14 21.37 -11.64
C GLN A 40 9.66 21.46 -11.23
N ASP A 41 9.19 22.68 -10.97
CA ASP A 41 7.78 23.00 -10.69
C ASP A 41 6.97 23.04 -12.00
N THR A 42 7.03 21.95 -12.75
CA THR A 42 6.14 21.74 -13.90
C THR A 42 5.05 20.76 -13.48
N GLN A 43 3.81 21.00 -13.92
CA GLN A 43 2.64 20.13 -13.69
C GLN A 43 2.79 18.72 -14.31
N GLN A 44 3.97 18.36 -14.81
CA GLN A 44 4.24 17.10 -15.47
C GLN A 44 4.73 16.05 -14.46
N LYS A 45 4.30 14.80 -14.68
CA LYS A 45 4.76 13.61 -13.97
C LYS A 45 6.20 13.28 -14.37
N THR A 46 7.17 13.97 -13.78
CA THR A 46 8.59 13.90 -14.19
C THR A 46 9.45 13.00 -13.31
N ASN A 47 8.94 12.50 -12.18
CA ASN A 47 9.72 11.68 -11.23
C ASN A 47 9.56 10.17 -11.46
N LEU A 48 10.52 9.39 -10.94
CA LEU A 48 10.54 7.92 -11.11
C LEU A 48 9.27 7.25 -10.56
N PHE A 49 8.82 7.67 -9.38
CA PHE A 49 7.59 7.15 -8.78
C PHE A 49 6.39 7.32 -9.72
N ASP A 50 6.19 8.50 -10.30
CA ASP A 50 5.06 8.75 -11.21
C ASP A 50 5.16 7.94 -12.52
N ALA A 51 6.38 7.66 -12.98
CA ALA A 51 6.62 6.86 -14.18
C ALA A 51 6.20 5.39 -13.97
N ILE A 52 6.58 4.79 -12.84
CA ILE A 52 6.39 3.35 -12.59
C ILE A 52 5.13 3.02 -11.78
N ASN A 53 4.56 3.98 -11.06
CA ASN A 53 3.40 3.71 -10.21
C ASN A 53 2.14 3.44 -11.05
N LYS A 54 1.79 2.15 -11.15
CA LYS A 54 0.54 1.63 -11.73
C LYS A 54 -0.30 0.88 -10.69
N THR A 55 -0.04 1.11 -9.41
CA THR A 55 -0.74 0.42 -8.31
C THR A 55 -2.23 0.80 -8.27
N HIS A 56 -3.07 -0.11 -7.79
CA HIS A 56 -4.52 0.10 -7.69
C HIS A 56 -5.00 0.51 -6.30
N THR A 57 -4.13 0.44 -5.29
CA THR A 57 -4.46 0.76 -3.90
C THR A 57 -3.51 1.81 -3.34
N SER A 58 -3.99 2.63 -2.40
CA SER A 58 -3.18 3.63 -1.71
C SER A 58 -2.05 2.99 -0.90
N GLY A 59 -2.31 1.86 -0.23
CA GLY A 59 -1.29 1.04 0.42
C GLY A 59 -0.22 0.53 -0.56
N GLY A 60 -0.60 0.09 -1.76
CA GLY A 60 0.36 -0.31 -2.79
C GLY A 60 1.24 0.84 -3.28
N ALA A 61 0.64 2.01 -3.50
CA ALA A 61 1.39 3.23 -3.86
C ALA A 61 2.36 3.64 -2.73
N MET A 62 1.92 3.55 -1.48
CA MET A 62 2.76 3.85 -0.32
C MET A 62 3.93 2.88 -0.19
N LEU A 63 3.68 1.58 -0.38
CA LEU A 63 4.71 0.54 -0.37
C LEU A 63 5.73 0.76 -1.50
N LEU A 64 5.27 1.02 -2.73
CA LEU A 64 6.16 1.32 -3.85
C LEU A 64 7.03 2.54 -3.57
N ARG A 65 6.44 3.61 -3.00
CA ARG A 65 7.17 4.81 -2.61
C ARG A 65 8.24 4.49 -1.55
N SER A 66 7.92 3.69 -0.54
CA SER A 66 8.92 3.27 0.47
C SER A 66 10.02 2.42 -0.14
N SER A 67 9.69 1.49 -1.04
CA SER A 67 10.68 0.63 -1.71
C SER A 67 11.64 1.41 -2.59
N LEU A 68 11.19 2.51 -3.21
CA LEU A 68 12.07 3.41 -3.96
C LEU A 68 13.03 4.19 -3.06
N LEU A 69 12.54 4.65 -1.90
CA LEU A 69 13.34 5.45 -0.96
C LEU A 69 14.29 4.60 -0.11
N GLN A 70 13.93 3.34 0.12
CA GLN A 70 14.71 2.39 0.91
C GLN A 70 14.69 1.01 0.23
N PRO A 71 15.42 0.83 -0.88
CA PRO A 71 15.49 -0.45 -1.57
C PRO A 71 16.06 -1.56 -0.69
N HIS A 72 15.56 -2.78 -0.83
CA HIS A 72 16.13 -3.94 -0.17
C HIS A 72 17.54 -4.26 -0.69
N THR A 73 18.44 -4.62 0.22
CA THR A 73 19.78 -5.14 -0.09
C THR A 73 19.93 -6.62 0.28
N ASP A 74 18.85 -7.25 0.77
CA ASP A 74 18.80 -8.71 0.99
C ASP A 74 18.64 -9.44 -0.34
N GLU A 75 19.66 -10.20 -0.74
CA GLU A 75 19.66 -10.97 -1.98
C GLU A 75 18.47 -11.94 -2.07
N ASN A 76 18.09 -12.58 -0.97
CA ASN A 76 16.98 -13.53 -0.97
C ASN A 76 15.66 -12.80 -1.24
N LYS A 77 15.40 -11.68 -0.56
CA LYS A 77 14.20 -10.88 -0.81
C LYS A 77 14.14 -10.33 -2.24
N ILE A 78 15.29 -9.95 -2.80
CA ILE A 78 15.36 -9.47 -4.18
C ILE A 78 14.99 -10.61 -5.14
N LYS A 79 15.54 -11.82 -4.94
CA LYS A 79 15.21 -13.00 -5.76
C LYS A 79 13.74 -13.38 -5.65
N ASP A 80 13.20 -13.47 -4.43
CA ASP A 80 11.79 -13.79 -4.21
C ASP A 80 10.86 -12.81 -4.95
N ASN A 81 11.17 -11.51 -4.91
CA ASN A 81 10.40 -10.50 -5.63
C ASN A 81 10.52 -10.66 -7.16
N LEU A 82 11.70 -10.97 -7.67
CA LEU A 82 11.92 -11.19 -9.10
C LEU A 82 11.21 -12.45 -9.60
N ASP A 83 11.25 -13.54 -8.84
CA ASP A 83 10.56 -14.80 -9.14
C ASP A 83 9.05 -14.59 -9.15
N PHE A 84 8.50 -13.87 -8.17
CA PHE A 84 7.08 -13.51 -8.14
C PHE A 84 6.65 -12.65 -9.35
N ILE A 85 7.46 -11.65 -9.72
CA ILE A 85 7.20 -10.82 -10.91
C ILE A 85 7.24 -11.69 -12.17
N GLN A 86 8.22 -12.59 -12.29
CA GLN A 86 8.36 -13.48 -13.43
C GLN A 86 7.14 -14.40 -13.57
N GLU A 87 6.64 -14.97 -12.47
CA GLU A 87 5.44 -15.81 -12.46
C GLU A 87 4.19 -15.03 -12.87
N MET A 88 4.05 -13.77 -12.42
CA MET A 88 2.96 -12.87 -12.84
C MET A 88 2.99 -12.56 -14.34
N ILE A 89 4.19 -12.34 -14.90
CA ILE A 89 4.37 -12.09 -16.34
C ILE A 89 3.98 -13.34 -17.16
N GLN A 90 4.31 -14.54 -16.67
CA GLN A 90 3.98 -15.80 -17.32
C GLN A 90 2.48 -16.14 -17.26
N ASN A 91 1.73 -15.56 -16.31
CA ASN A 91 0.32 -15.85 -16.07
C ASN A 91 -0.57 -14.60 -16.21
N PRO A 92 -0.65 -13.97 -17.41
CA PRO A 92 -1.34 -12.69 -17.61
C PRO A 92 -2.84 -12.74 -17.30
N LYS A 93 -3.48 -13.89 -17.45
CA LYS A 93 -4.90 -14.09 -17.11
C LYS A 93 -5.13 -13.90 -15.61
N ILE A 94 -4.31 -14.56 -14.78
CA ILE A 94 -4.43 -14.49 -13.32
C ILE A 94 -4.03 -13.10 -12.83
N PHE A 95 -2.95 -12.53 -13.39
CA PHE A 95 -2.55 -11.14 -13.12
C PHE A 95 -3.71 -10.15 -13.37
N ASN A 96 -4.38 -10.25 -14.53
CA ASN A 96 -5.52 -9.38 -14.85
C ASN A 96 -6.70 -9.57 -13.89
N ASN A 97 -6.98 -10.81 -13.47
CA ASN A 97 -8.00 -11.09 -12.46
C ASN A 97 -7.66 -10.41 -11.14
N ILE A 98 -6.43 -10.56 -10.63
CA ILE A 98 -5.96 -9.93 -9.39
C ILE A 98 -6.06 -8.40 -9.51
N CYS A 99 -5.59 -7.81 -10.61
CA CYS A 99 -5.74 -6.38 -10.84
C CYS A 99 -7.21 -5.92 -10.83
N SER A 100 -8.11 -6.71 -11.40
CA SER A 100 -9.54 -6.42 -11.38
C SER A 100 -10.14 -6.45 -9.97
N LEU A 101 -9.66 -7.35 -9.12
CA LEU A 101 -10.07 -7.45 -7.71
C LEU A 101 -9.49 -6.29 -6.89
N LEU A 102 -8.21 -5.96 -7.07
CA LEU A 102 -7.55 -4.84 -6.40
C LEU A 102 -8.24 -3.50 -6.68
N LYS A 103 -8.72 -3.28 -7.92
CA LYS A 103 -9.50 -2.08 -8.28
C LYS A 103 -10.81 -1.94 -7.48
N LYS A 104 -11.37 -3.05 -7.00
CA LYS A 104 -12.58 -3.06 -6.16
C LYS A 104 -12.26 -2.85 -4.68
N LEU A 105 -11.00 -3.05 -4.28
CA LEU A 105 -10.49 -2.81 -2.92
C LEU A 105 -10.10 -1.33 -2.75
N ILE A 106 -11.10 -0.46 -2.64
CA ILE A 106 -10.85 0.98 -2.48
C ILE A 106 -10.63 1.31 -1.00
N ASP A 107 -9.46 1.88 -0.70
CA ASP A 107 -9.16 2.58 0.56
C ASP A 107 -9.26 1.76 1.86
N VAL A 108 -8.81 0.51 1.85
CA VAL A 108 -8.74 -0.36 3.04
C VAL A 108 -7.97 0.31 4.19
N ASP A 109 -6.86 1.00 3.91
CA ASP A 109 -6.09 1.71 4.95
C ASP A 109 -6.91 2.83 5.62
N LYS A 110 -7.68 3.59 4.84
CA LYS A 110 -8.58 4.63 5.38
C LYS A 110 -9.74 4.01 6.15
N LEU A 111 -10.25 2.87 5.70
CA LEU A 111 -11.28 2.12 6.41
C LEU A 111 -10.77 1.68 7.78
N ILE A 112 -9.58 1.05 7.85
CA ILE A 112 -8.94 0.65 9.10
C ILE A 112 -8.77 1.87 10.01
N PHE A 113 -8.22 2.97 9.48
CA PHE A 113 -8.06 4.22 10.22
C PHE A 113 -9.38 4.72 10.83
N ARG A 114 -10.46 4.76 10.04
CA ARG A 114 -11.80 5.17 10.51
C ARG A 114 -12.35 4.25 11.59
N LEU A 115 -11.99 2.97 11.58
CA LEU A 115 -12.45 2.00 12.57
C LEU A 115 -11.67 2.11 13.89
N ILE A 116 -10.37 2.39 13.84
CA ILE A 116 -9.48 2.45 15.03
C ILE A 116 -9.43 3.82 15.72
N CYS A 117 -9.78 4.91 15.03
CA CYS A 117 -9.79 6.24 15.61
C CYS A 117 -11.11 6.51 16.34
N GLU A 118 -11.00 6.94 17.59
CA GLU A 118 -12.11 7.40 18.39
C GLU A 118 -12.38 8.88 18.10
N ILE A 119 -13.59 9.20 17.64
CA ILE A 119 -14.04 10.59 17.44
C ILE A 119 -15.11 10.88 18.48
N ARG A 120 -14.84 11.88 19.33
CA ARG A 120 -15.63 12.18 20.53
C ARG A 120 -16.89 13.03 20.29
N PHE A 121 -17.25 13.29 19.03
CA PHE A 121 -18.44 14.08 18.68
C PHE A 121 -19.27 13.39 17.59
N SER A 122 -20.51 13.06 17.92
CA SER A 122 -21.47 12.42 17.01
C SER A 122 -22.38 13.47 16.37
N ASN A 123 -22.26 13.64 15.04
CA ASN A 123 -23.28 14.31 14.23
C ASN A 123 -23.85 13.32 13.20
N THR A 124 -24.88 13.72 12.47
CA THR A 124 -25.52 12.86 11.45
C THR A 124 -24.54 12.38 10.38
N LYS A 125 -23.64 13.26 9.93
CA LYS A 125 -22.56 12.93 8.96
C LYS A 125 -21.60 11.85 9.49
N TYR A 126 -21.33 11.86 10.79
CA TYR A 126 -20.47 10.85 11.43
C TYR A 126 -21.15 9.48 11.43
N VAL A 127 -22.42 9.39 11.80
CA VAL A 127 -23.17 8.13 11.80
C VAL A 127 -23.24 7.54 10.38
N GLU A 128 -23.53 8.37 9.38
CA GLU A 128 -23.53 7.98 7.97
C GLU A 128 -22.17 7.44 7.53
N SER A 129 -21.07 8.14 7.88
CA SER A 129 -19.70 7.68 7.60
C SER A 129 -19.39 6.32 8.23
N ARG A 130 -19.88 6.04 9.44
CA ARG A 130 -19.70 4.75 10.12
C ARG A 130 -20.48 3.63 9.43
N ILE A 131 -21.71 3.88 9.02
CA ILE A 131 -22.52 2.93 8.23
C ILE A 131 -21.79 2.60 6.93
N ASN A 132 -21.32 3.63 6.22
CA ASN A 132 -20.55 3.46 4.99
C ASN A 132 -19.27 2.64 5.23
N SER A 133 -18.54 2.89 6.32
CA SER A 133 -17.38 2.08 6.69
C SER A 133 -17.72 0.60 6.91
N ILE A 134 -18.85 0.28 7.56
CA ILE A 134 -19.28 -1.11 7.74
C ILE A 134 -19.64 -1.76 6.39
N ILE A 135 -20.33 -1.03 5.51
CA ILE A 135 -20.66 -1.50 4.16
C ILE A 135 -19.39 -1.80 3.37
N TYR A 136 -18.41 -0.89 3.39
CA TYR A 136 -17.12 -1.10 2.75
C TYR A 136 -16.37 -2.29 3.34
N LEU A 137 -16.37 -2.46 4.68
CA LEU A 137 -15.77 -3.62 5.32
C LEU A 137 -16.40 -4.92 4.83
N LYS A 138 -17.74 -5.00 4.81
CA LYS A 138 -18.45 -6.17 4.30
C LYS A 138 -18.03 -6.49 2.86
N HIS A 139 -18.06 -5.50 1.97
CA HIS A 139 -17.66 -5.67 0.59
C HIS A 139 -16.20 -6.12 0.45
N THR A 140 -15.27 -5.54 1.22
CA THR A 140 -13.87 -5.98 1.26
C THR A 140 -13.75 -7.45 1.68
N LEU A 141 -14.47 -7.87 2.72
CA LEU A 141 -14.46 -9.25 3.19
C LEU A 141 -15.05 -10.23 2.16
N GLU A 142 -16.07 -9.82 1.41
CA GLU A 142 -16.67 -10.63 0.34
C GLU A 142 -15.71 -10.84 -0.86
N LEU A 143 -14.77 -9.92 -1.08
CA LEU A 143 -13.76 -10.05 -2.14
C LEU A 143 -12.57 -10.93 -1.76
N LEU A 144 -12.32 -11.13 -0.47
CA LEU A 144 -11.15 -11.88 0.02
C LEU A 144 -11.07 -13.32 -0.48
N PRO A 145 -12.15 -14.13 -0.49
CA PRO A 145 -12.08 -15.52 -0.95
C PRO A 145 -11.58 -15.63 -2.39
N SER A 146 -12.15 -14.83 -3.30
CA SER A 146 -11.72 -14.80 -4.71
C SER A 146 -10.29 -14.29 -4.86
N PHE A 147 -9.85 -13.39 -3.98
CA PHE A 147 -8.47 -12.91 -3.97
C PHE A 147 -7.49 -14.02 -3.57
N VAL A 148 -7.81 -14.76 -2.51
CA VAL A 148 -7.01 -15.91 -2.03
C VAL A 148 -6.95 -17.01 -3.09
N GLU A 149 -8.07 -17.39 -3.69
CA GLU A 149 -8.13 -18.42 -4.75
C GLU A 149 -7.22 -18.06 -5.94
N ASN A 150 -7.20 -16.80 -6.37
CA ASN A 150 -6.31 -16.37 -7.46
C ASN A 150 -4.83 -16.38 -7.05
N LEU A 151 -4.52 -16.20 -5.76
CA LEU A 151 -3.15 -16.23 -5.25
C LEU A 151 -2.63 -17.66 -5.02
N GLU A 152 -3.48 -18.63 -4.74
CA GLU A 152 -3.10 -20.05 -4.58
C GLU A 152 -2.52 -20.66 -5.87
N HIS A 153 -2.76 -20.03 -7.02
CA HIS A 153 -2.14 -20.41 -8.28
C HIS A 153 -0.66 -20.02 -8.40
N PHE A 154 -0.13 -19.21 -7.47
CA PHE A 154 1.28 -18.83 -7.46
C PHE A 154 2.10 -19.72 -6.53
N HIS A 155 3.26 -20.14 -7.01
CA HIS A 155 4.20 -20.98 -6.26
C HIS A 155 5.29 -20.17 -5.55
N CYS A 156 5.53 -18.92 -5.97
CA CYS A 156 6.50 -18.05 -5.34
C CYS A 156 6.00 -17.50 -4.00
N THR A 157 6.90 -17.42 -3.02
CA THR A 157 6.58 -16.81 -1.71
C THR A 157 6.47 -15.30 -1.87
N ILE A 158 5.39 -14.70 -1.36
CA ILE A 158 5.32 -13.24 -1.22
C ILE A 158 6.29 -12.86 -0.09
N ALA A 159 7.41 -12.23 -0.44
CA ALA A 159 8.37 -11.76 0.55
C ALA A 159 7.71 -10.69 1.45
N HIS A 160 7.63 -10.97 2.76
CA HIS A 160 7.23 -10.01 3.80
C HIS A 160 8.44 -9.22 4.32
#